data_AF-A0A962A4A0-F1
#
_entry.id   AF-A0A962A4A0-F1
#
_cell.length_a   1.000
_cell.length_b   1.000
_cell.length_c   1.000
_cell.angle_alpha   90.00
_cell.angle_beta   90.00
_cell.angle_gamma   90.00
#
_symmetry.space_group_name_H-M   'P 1'
#
loop_
_entity.id
_entity.type
_entity.pdbx_description
1 polymer ?
#
loop_
_entity_poly.entity_id
_entity_poly.type
_entity_poly.pdbx_seq_one_letter_code
_entity_poly.pdbx_strand_id
1 'polypeptide(L)' 'MPSHGFESAPLTRLEALKKKHALYKEQIREAQKSPAADFYLKQLKKQKLLVKEEIEGIRYGGRASA' A
#
# COMPACT_ATOMS: atom_id res chain seq x y z
N MET A 1 -14.29 -11.39 -13.57
CA MET A 1 -14.20 -11.73 -12.14
C MET A 1 -12.78 -11.46 -11.65
N PRO A 2 -12.52 -10.42 -10.84
CA PRO A 2 -11.29 -10.34 -10.07
C PRO A 2 -11.55 -10.81 -8.63
N SER A 3 -11.04 -12.00 -8.34
CA SER A 3 -10.96 -12.59 -7.01
C SER A 3 -10.00 -11.77 -6.14
N HIS A 4 -10.50 -11.01 -5.17
CA HIS A 4 -9.71 -10.53 -4.03
C HIS A 4 -10.52 -10.77 -2.77
N GLY A 5 -10.51 -12.03 -2.33
CA GLY A 5 -10.86 -12.34 -0.95
C GLY A 5 -9.84 -11.68 -0.03
N PHE A 6 -10.33 -10.84 0.88
CA PHE A 6 -9.67 -10.65 2.17
C PHE A 6 -10.70 -10.25 3.23
N GLU A 7 -11.63 -11.17 3.47
CA GLU A 7 -12.27 -11.30 4.78
C GLU A 7 -11.18 -11.62 5.81
N SER A 8 -10.82 -10.62 6.61
CA SER A 8 -10.37 -10.79 8.00
C SER A 8 -10.06 -9.44 8.60
N ALA A 9 -10.55 -9.23 9.82
CA ALA A 9 -10.25 -8.09 10.66
C ALA A 9 -8.73 -7.85 10.75
N PRO A 10 -8.24 -6.60 10.78
CA PRO A 10 -6.80 -6.32 10.84
C PRO A 10 -6.27 -6.70 12.22
N LEU A 11 -5.77 -7.92 12.39
CA LEU A 11 -5.18 -8.39 13.64
C LEU A 11 -3.76 -7.85 13.84
N THR A 12 -3.09 -7.37 12.78
CA THR A 12 -1.70 -6.88 12.86
C THR A 12 -1.47 -5.59 12.05
N ARG A 13 -0.58 -4.71 12.56
CA ARG A 13 -0.16 -3.46 11.88
C ARG A 13 0.33 -3.71 10.44
N LEU A 14 0.93 -4.87 10.20
CA LEU A 14 1.45 -5.29 8.90
C LEU A 14 0.33 -5.58 7.89
N GLU A 15 -0.78 -6.19 8.31
CA GLU A 15 -1.96 -6.41 7.46
C GLU A 15 -2.66 -5.10 7.11
N ALA A 16 -2.78 -4.17 8.07
CA ALA A 16 -3.34 -2.85 7.81
C ALA A 16 -2.52 -2.08 6.76
N LEU A 17 -1.19 -2.17 6.83
CA LEU A 17 -0.30 -1.58 5.83
C LEU A 17 -0.42 -2.27 4.46
N LYS A 18 -0.54 -3.60 4.42
CA LYS A 18 -0.79 -4.34 3.17
C LYS A 18 -2.11 -3.91 2.51
N LYS A 19 -3.19 -3.76 3.28
CA LYS A 19 -4.47 -3.25 2.79
C LYS A 19 -4.34 -1.84 2.22
N LYS A 20 -3.67 -0.92 2.93
CA LYS A 20 -3.38 0.43 2.43
C LYS A 20 -2.58 0.40 1.12
N HIS A 21 -1.55 -0.43 1.03
CA HIS A 21 -0.75 -0.58 -0.19
C HIS A 21 -1.58 -1.08 -1.38
N ALA A 22 -2.52 -2.02 -1.15
CA ALA A 22 -3.45 -2.48 -2.18
C ALA A 22 -4.39 -1.36 -2.66
N LEU A 23 -4.93 -0.56 -1.73
CA LEU A 23 -5.78 0.58 -2.06
C LEU A 23 -5.03 1.64 -2.87
N TYR A 24 -3.80 2.00 -2.50
CA TYR A 24 -3.01 2.95 -3.31
C TYR A 24 -2.71 2.41 -4.71
N LYS A 25 -2.52 1.09 -4.88
CA LYS A 25 -2.33 0.49 -6.20
C LYS A 25 -3.57 0.62 -7.08
N GLU A 26 -4.76 0.44 -6.51
CA GLU A 26 -6.03 0.59 -7.23
C GLU A 26 -6.28 2.05 -7.60
N GLN A 27 -6.09 2.98 -6.67
CA GLN A 27 -6.24 4.41 -6.92
C GLN A 27 -5.24 4.93 -7.97
N ILE A 28 -4.01 4.41 -8.01
CA ILE A 28 -3.04 4.74 -9.08
C ILE A 28 -3.57 4.26 -10.43
N ARG A 29 -4.16 3.06 -10.49
CA ARG A 29 -4.71 2.50 -11.73
C ARG A 29 -5.90 3.30 -12.23
N GLU A 30 -6.76 3.77 -11.34
CA GLU A 30 -7.87 4.66 -11.69
C GLU A 30 -7.39 6.04 -12.11
N ALA A 31 -6.46 6.64 -11.36
CA ALA A 31 -5.87 7.93 -11.70
C ALA A 31 -5.08 7.89 -13.02
N GLN A 32 -4.45 6.77 -13.37
CA GLN A 32 -3.80 6.57 -14.68
C GLN A 32 -4.78 6.57 -15.86
N LYS A 33 -6.06 6.27 -15.65
CA LYS A 33 -7.07 6.35 -16.71
C LYS A 33 -7.46 7.80 -17.02
N SER A 34 -7.14 8.75 -16.14
CA SER A 34 -7.48 10.15 -16.33
C SER A 34 -6.21 11.02 -16.43
N PRO A 35 -5.90 11.57 -17.62
CA PRO A 35 -4.67 12.32 -17.85
C PRO A 35 -4.58 13.66 -17.07
N ALA A 36 -5.65 14.10 -16.42
CA ALA A 36 -5.65 15.31 -15.59
C ALA A 36 -5.07 15.10 -14.16
N ALA A 37 -4.78 13.86 -13.77
CA ALA A 37 -4.46 13.49 -12.40
C ALA A 37 -2.95 13.34 -12.12
N ASP A 38 -2.06 13.98 -12.88
CA ASP A 38 -0.60 13.83 -12.76
C ASP A 38 -0.06 14.14 -11.35
N PHE A 39 -0.53 15.24 -10.74
CA PHE A 39 -0.18 15.59 -9.36
C PHE A 39 -0.67 14.54 -8.37
N TYR A 40 -1.92 14.08 -8.54
CA TYR A 40 -2.53 13.06 -7.70
C TYR A 40 -1.81 11.71 -7.82
N LEU A 41 -1.39 11.33 -9.03
CA LEU A 41 -0.57 10.15 -9.31
C LEU A 41 0.79 10.20 -8.61
N LYS A 42 1.47 11.36 -8.63
CA LYS A 42 2.72 11.54 -7.87
C LYS A 42 2.51 11.38 -6.37
N GLN A 43 1.44 11.95 -5.82
CA GLN A 43 1.10 11.81 -4.40
C GLN A 43 0.81 10.35 -4.04
N LEU A 44 -0.01 9.65 -4.82
CA LEU A 44 -0.32 8.24 -4.59
C LEU A 44 0.91 7.33 -4.67
N LYS A 45 1.81 7.59 -5.64
CA LYS A 45 3.09 6.84 -5.75
C LYS A 45 3.98 7.07 -4.52
N LYS A 46 4.05 8.30 -3.99
CA LYS A 46 4.78 8.60 -2.75
C LYS A 46 4.17 7.87 -1.55
N GLN A 47 2.85 7.95 -1.38
CA GLN A 47 2.14 7.25 -0.29
C GLN A 47 2.35 5.74 -0.36
N LYS A 48 2.30 5.17 -1.57
CA LYS A 48 2.60 3.75 -1.81
C LYS A 48 4.03 3.38 -1.42
N LEU A 49 5.01 4.23 -1.73
CA LEU A 49 6.41 4.02 -1.37
C LEU A 49 6.59 4.05 0.15
N LEU A 50 6.05 5.06 0.84
CA LEU A 50 6.11 5.17 2.30
C LEU A 50 5.52 3.94 3.00
N VAL A 51 4.37 3.45 2.53
CA VAL A 51 3.76 2.23 3.07
C VAL A 51 4.61 0.99 2.78
N LYS A 52 5.27 0.91 1.61
CA LYS A 52 6.20 -0.18 1.30
C LYS A 52 7.40 -0.15 2.25
N GLU A 53 7.98 1.03 2.47
CA GLU A 53 9.10 1.23 3.40
C GLU A 53 8.70 0.93 4.84
N GLU A 54 7.48 1.27 5.26
CA GLU A 54 7.00 0.94 6.61
C GLU A 54 6.74 -0.57 6.76
N ILE A 55 6.26 -1.26 5.72
CA ILE A 55 6.17 -2.72 5.71
C ILE A 55 7.56 -3.36 5.81
N GLU A 56 8.52 -2.86 5.03
CA GLU A 56 9.90 -3.33 5.06
C GLU A 56 10.57 -3.00 6.40
N GLY A 57 10.34 -1.82 6.96
CA GLY A 57 10.83 -1.39 8.26
C GLY A 57 10.29 -2.24 9.41
N ILE A 58 9.00 -2.57 9.42
CA ILE A 58 8.43 -3.52 10.40
C ILE A 58 9.02 -4.92 10.20
N ARG A 59 9.28 -5.32 8.95
CA ARG A 59 9.84 -6.64 8.63
C ARG A 59 11.33 -6.77 8.96
N TYR A 60 12.11 -5.69 8.84
CA TYR A 60 13.54 -5.64 9.14
C TYR A 60 13.84 -5.22 10.58
N GLY A 61 12.99 -4.40 11.20
CA GLY A 61 13.09 -3.98 12.60
C GLY A 61 12.90 -5.11 13.62
N GLY A 62 12.41 -6.27 13.19
CA GLY A 62 12.39 -7.50 13.99
C GLY A 62 13.71 -8.30 13.96
N ARG A 63 14.71 -7.87 13.18
CA ARG A 63 15.97 -8.61 12.96
C ARG A 63 17.22 -7.92 13.53
N ALA A 64 17.05 -6.80 14.22
CA ALA A 64 18.14 -5.98 14.78
C ALA A 64 18.34 -6.15 16.30
N SER A 65 18.03 -7.33 16.83
CA SER A 65 18.29 -7.69 18.23
C SER A 65 18.90 -9.09 18.28
N ALA A 66 20.22 -9.19 18.04
CA ALA A 66 21.03 -10.36 18.36
C ALA A 66 22.43 -9.88 18.75
#